data_AF-A0A1H0LU98-F1
#
_entry.id   AF-A0A1H0LU98-F1
#
_cell.length_a   1.000
_cell.length_b   1.000
_cell.length_c   1.000
_cell.angle_alpha   90.00
_cell.angle_beta   90.00
_cell.angle_gamma   90.00
#
_symmetry.space_group_name_H-M   'P 1'
#
loop_
_entity.id
_entity.type
_entity.pdbx_description
1 polymer ?
#
loop_
_entity_poly.entity_id
_entity_poly.type
_entity_poly.pdbx_seq_one_letter_code
_entity_poly.pdbx_strand_id
1 'polypeptide(L)'
;MSIITKLYDRLTGVLGRDCQGRPLRRGDRVEPAVPPHKCDELAQGPGEVIGIKPGSANVKGLRPRLMVRNANGVAHGAPECWRRLDDDEKASWRLVAKATGWQPRTVPQRDEVEA
;
A
#
# COMPACT_ATOMS: atom_id res chain seq x y z
N MET A 1 3.72 18.54 -14.21
CA MET A 1 3.57 17.15 -14.70
C MET A 1 3.30 17.21 -16.20
N SER A 2 4.14 16.58 -17.03
CA SER A 2 4.05 16.66 -18.50
C SER A 2 2.83 15.89 -19.04
N ILE A 3 2.27 16.33 -20.16
CA ILE A 3 1.16 15.67 -20.87
C ILE A 3 1.54 14.23 -21.25
N ILE A 4 2.81 14.01 -21.63
CA ILE A 4 3.34 12.70 -22.00
C ILE A 4 3.23 11.71 -20.84
N THR A 5 3.58 12.15 -19.62
CA THR A 5 3.51 11.32 -18.41
C THR A 5 2.08 10.91 -18.09
N LYS A 6 1.11 11.82 -18.23
CA LYS A 6 -0.31 11.50 -18.03
C LYS A 6 -0.85 10.48 -19.02
N LEU A 7 -0.42 10.57 -20.29
CA LEU A 7 -0.81 9.64 -21.32
C LEU A 7 -0.24 8.24 -21.06
N TYR A 8 1.05 8.18 -20.71
CA TYR A 8 1.74 6.95 -20.36
C TYR A 8 1.15 6.28 -19.11
N ASP A 9 0.87 7.05 -18.07
CA ASP A 9 0.27 6.54 -16.83
C ASP A 9 -1.12 5.94 -17.12
N ARG A 10 -1.91 6.58 -17.99
CA ARG A 10 -3.22 6.06 -18.42
C ARG A 10 -3.12 4.77 -19.23
N LEU A 11 -2.12 4.66 -20.11
CA LEU A 11 -1.88 3.45 -20.93
C LEU A 11 -1.33 2.28 -20.11
N THR A 12 -0.60 2.56 -19.03
CA THR A 12 0.07 1.54 -18.20
C THR A 12 -0.65 1.22 -16.89
N GLY A 13 -1.90 1.70 -16.74
CA GLY A 13 -2.74 1.44 -15.57
C GLY A 13 -2.22 2.07 -14.28
N VAL A 14 -1.36 3.09 -14.38
CA VAL A 14 -0.84 3.82 -13.23
C VAL A 14 -1.92 4.77 -12.73
N LEU A 15 -2.33 4.55 -11.48
CA LEU A 15 -3.35 5.33 -10.80
C LEU A 15 -2.78 6.62 -10.22
N GLY A 16 -1.51 6.60 -9.81
CA GLY A 16 -0.80 7.76 -9.30
C GLY A 16 0.65 7.43 -9.00
N ARG A 17 1.34 8.33 -8.31
CA ARG A 17 2.71 8.10 -7.86
C ARG A 17 2.81 8.28 -6.36
N ASP A 18 3.57 7.40 -5.73
CA ASP A 18 3.80 7.41 -4.29
C ASP A 18 4.67 8.61 -3.87
N CYS A 19 4.94 8.76 -2.57
CA CYS A 19 5.78 9.85 -2.03
C CYS A 19 7.22 9.87 -2.57
N GLN A 20 7.68 8.79 -3.21
CA GLN A 20 8.99 8.64 -3.83
C GLN A 20 8.92 8.73 -5.38
N GLY A 21 7.76 9.02 -5.95
CA GLY A 21 7.55 9.10 -7.39
C GLY A 21 7.35 7.75 -8.10
N ARG A 22 7.28 6.64 -7.35
CA ARG A 22 7.07 5.30 -7.90
C ARG A 22 5.62 5.13 -8.37
N PRO A 23 5.39 4.46 -9.50
CA PRO A 23 4.03 4.24 -10.01
C PRO A 23 3.22 3.35 -9.06
N LEU A 24 2.00 3.78 -8.75
CA LEU A 24 1.01 3.04 -7.98
C LEU A 24 -0.05 2.48 -8.92
N ARG A 25 -0.30 1.18 -8.82
CA ARG A 25 -1.30 0.42 -9.59
C ARG A 25 -2.25 -0.29 -8.64
N ARG A 26 -3.37 -0.78 -9.19
CA ARG A 26 -4.27 -1.66 -8.45
C ARG A 26 -3.52 -2.95 -8.07
N GLY A 27 -3.68 -3.41 -6.85
CA GLY A 27 -2.98 -4.57 -6.29
C GLY A 27 -1.66 -4.22 -5.59
N ASP A 28 -1.12 -3.01 -5.78
CA ASP A 28 0.10 -2.61 -5.09
C ASP A 28 -0.15 -2.51 -3.58
N ARG A 29 0.76 -3.07 -2.78
CA ARG A 29 0.76 -2.89 -1.34
C ARG A 29 1.36 -1.52 -0.99
N VAL A 30 0.72 -0.80 -0.09
CA VAL A 30 1.12 0.56 0.30
C VAL A 30 0.93 0.77 1.78
N GLU A 31 1.59 1.77 2.34
CA GLU A 31 1.39 2.23 3.71
C GLU A 31 1.37 3.77 3.77
N PRO A 32 0.76 4.37 4.80
CA PRO A 32 0.81 5.81 4.98
C PRO A 32 2.26 6.28 5.22
N ALA A 33 2.75 7.23 4.41
CA ALA A 33 4.07 7.84 4.58
C ALA A 33 4.00 9.20 5.32
N VAL A 34 2.78 9.70 5.52
CA VAL A 34 2.49 10.97 6.18
C VAL A 34 1.69 10.72 7.46
N PRO A 35 1.74 11.63 8.44
CA PRO A 35 0.98 11.43 9.66
C PRO A 35 -0.54 11.46 9.40
N PRO A 36 -1.34 10.85 10.28
CA PRO A 36 -2.77 10.60 10.06
C PRO A 36 -3.57 11.84 9.67
N HIS A 37 -3.21 13.03 10.15
CA HIS A 37 -3.91 14.29 9.84
C HIS A 37 -3.87 14.69 8.35
N LYS A 38 -3.02 14.07 7.52
CA LYS A 38 -2.98 14.27 6.06
C LYS A 38 -3.62 13.13 5.27
N CYS A 39 -4.04 12.06 5.95
CA CYS A 39 -4.75 10.92 5.40
C CYS A 39 -6.11 10.74 6.09
N ASP A 40 -6.89 9.78 5.63
CA ASP A 40 -8.08 9.33 6.36
C ASP A 40 -7.67 8.67 7.70
N GLU A 41 -8.51 8.71 8.73
CA GLU A 41 -8.28 8.01 10.00
C GLU A 41 -8.16 6.50 9.77
N LEU A 42 -8.85 5.99 8.75
CA LEU A 42 -8.77 4.59 8.33
C LEU A 42 -7.41 4.23 7.74
N ALA A 43 -6.53 5.18 7.42
CA ALA A 43 -5.22 4.92 6.81
C ALA A 43 -4.19 4.33 7.79
N GLN A 44 -4.57 3.92 9.00
CA GLN A 44 -3.66 3.32 9.97
C GLN A 44 -3.18 1.94 9.51
N GLY A 45 -1.97 1.89 8.98
CA GLY A 45 -1.26 0.66 8.62
C GLY A 45 -1.26 0.31 7.13
N PRO A 46 -0.56 -0.77 6.76
CA PRO A 46 -0.41 -1.18 5.37
C PRO A 46 -1.73 -1.72 4.79
N GLY A 47 -1.91 -1.54 3.49
CA GLY A 47 -3.07 -2.01 2.75
C GLY A 47 -2.78 -2.20 1.27
N GLU A 48 -3.81 -2.54 0.51
CA GLU A 48 -3.75 -2.80 -0.93
C GLU A 48 -4.50 -1.71 -1.70
N VAL A 49 -3.89 -1.20 -2.77
CA VAL A 49 -4.55 -0.25 -3.66
C VAL A 49 -5.66 -0.95 -4.44
N ILE A 50 -6.91 -0.54 -4.21
CA ILE A 50 -8.07 -1.09 -4.91
C ILE A 50 -8.55 -0.22 -6.08
N GLY A 51 -8.11 1.05 -6.15
CA GLY A 51 -8.48 1.95 -7.23
C GLY A 51 -8.19 3.41 -6.95
N ILE A 52 -8.71 4.29 -7.80
CA ILE A 52 -8.65 5.73 -7.64
C ILE A 52 -10.05 6.34 -7.80
N LYS A 53 -10.44 7.20 -6.86
CA LYS A 53 -11.63 8.01 -6.98
C LYS A 53 -11.23 9.30 -7.72
N PRO A 54 -11.75 9.54 -8.94
CA PRO A 54 -11.48 10.78 -9.65
C PRO A 54 -12.02 11.95 -8.82
N GLY A 55 -11.25 13.04 -8.77
CA GLY A 55 -11.74 14.30 -8.21
C GLY A 55 -12.93 14.79 -9.04
N SER A 56 -13.95 15.36 -8.39
CA SER A 56 -15.11 15.91 -9.10
C SER A 56 -14.66 17.03 -10.03
N ALA A 57 -14.95 16.90 -11.34
CA ALA A 57 -14.62 17.91 -12.34
C ALA A 57 -15.28 19.27 -12.07
N ASN A 58 -16.38 19.27 -11.30
CA ASN A 58 -17.14 20.48 -10.97
C ASN A 58 -16.55 21.30 -9.81
N VAL A 59 -15.48 20.83 -9.16
CA VAL A 59 -14.85 21.55 -8.04
C VAL A 59 -13.37 21.76 -8.35
N LYS A 60 -13.02 23.00 -8.69
CA LYS A 60 -11.64 23.44 -8.92
C LYS A 60 -10.80 23.05 -7.69
N GLY A 61 -9.82 22.17 -7.88
CA GLY A 61 -8.87 21.78 -6.84
C GLY A 61 -9.09 20.40 -6.20
N LEU A 62 -10.15 19.65 -6.55
CA LEU A 62 -10.27 18.27 -6.08
C LEU A 62 -9.27 17.36 -6.80
N ARG A 63 -8.16 17.05 -6.12
CA ARG A 63 -7.16 16.08 -6.59
C ARG A 63 -7.75 14.66 -6.52
N PRO A 64 -7.37 13.77 -7.45
CA PRO A 64 -7.81 12.38 -7.38
C PRO A 64 -7.24 11.70 -6.12
N ARG A 65 -8.05 10.85 -5.48
CA ARG A 65 -7.69 10.15 -4.23
C ARG A 65 -7.62 8.66 -4.47
N LEU A 66 -6.49 8.04 -4.13
CA LEU A 66 -6.37 6.59 -4.10
C LEU A 66 -7.30 6.01 -3.04
N MET A 67 -7.75 4.80 -3.32
CA MET A 67 -8.53 3.96 -2.45
C MET A 67 -7.65 2.79 -2.03
N VAL A 68 -7.44 2.64 -0.73
CA VAL A 68 -6.58 1.61 -0.16
C VAL A 68 -7.41 0.77 0.81
N ARG A 69 -7.49 -0.54 0.57
CA ARG A 69 -8.14 -1.47 1.50
C ARG A 69 -7.13 -1.98 2.52
N ASN A 70 -7.43 -1.82 3.80
CA ASN A 70 -6.63 -2.36 4.90
C ASN A 70 -7.54 -3.02 5.95
N ALA A 71 -6.98 -3.43 7.08
CA ALA A 71 -7.71 -4.09 8.16
C ALA A 71 -8.80 -3.21 8.80
N ASN A 72 -8.66 -1.89 8.70
CA ASN A 72 -9.59 -0.92 9.28
C ASN A 72 -10.71 -0.52 8.32
N GLY A 73 -10.61 -0.89 7.03
CA GLY A 73 -11.60 -0.59 6.01
C GLY A 73 -10.98 -0.07 4.71
N VAL A 74 -11.63 0.92 4.08
CA VAL A 74 -11.13 1.56 2.86
C VAL A 74 -10.70 2.98 3.18
N ALA A 75 -9.39 3.22 3.16
CA ALA A 75 -8.79 4.52 3.36
C ALA A 75 -8.68 5.31 2.05
N HIS A 76 -8.78 6.63 2.16
CA HIS A 76 -8.67 7.55 1.04
C HIS A 76 -7.55 8.58 1.22
N GLY A 77 -6.70 8.75 0.21
CA GLY A 77 -5.57 9.68 0.30
C GLY A 77 -5.04 10.11 -1.06
N ALA A 78 -4.34 11.24 -1.12
CA ALA A 78 -3.61 11.60 -2.33
C ALA A 78 -2.48 10.58 -2.57
N PRO A 79 -2.09 10.30 -3.83
CA PRO A 79 -0.97 9.39 -4.14
C PRO A 79 0.32 9.67 -3.39
N GLU A 80 0.67 10.95 -3.27
CA GLU A 80 1.86 11.43 -2.55
C GLU A 80 1.84 11.18 -1.03
N CYS A 81 0.71 10.75 -0.46
CA CYS A 81 0.59 10.39 0.95
C CYS A 81 0.94 8.92 1.24
N TRP A 82 1.04 8.10 0.20
CA TRP A 82 1.30 6.66 0.33
C TRP A 82 2.75 6.35 -0.03
N ARG A 83 3.32 5.35 0.63
CA ARG A 83 4.60 4.73 0.28
C ARG A 83 4.30 3.35 -0.27
N ARG A 84 4.78 3.04 -1.48
CA ARG A 84 4.69 1.68 -2.03
C ARG A 84 5.56 0.72 -1.21
N LEU A 85 4.98 -0.37 -0.78
CA LEU A 85 5.71 -1.50 -0.23
C LEU A 85 6.01 -2.41 -1.40
N ASP A 86 7.28 -2.53 -1.76
CA ASP A 86 7.68 -3.61 -2.64
C ASP A 86 7.70 -4.87 -1.77
N ASP A 87 7.05 -5.94 -2.23
CA ASP A 87 7.29 -7.27 -1.68
C ASP A 87 8.73 -7.63 -2.10
N ASP A 88 9.71 -7.10 -1.37
CA ASP A 88 11.10 -7.37 -1.62
C ASP A 88 11.28 -8.87 -1.39
N GLU A 89 11.79 -9.60 -2.39
CA GLU A 89 12.22 -11.00 -2.24
C GLU A 89 13.25 -11.16 -1.10
N LYS A 90 13.74 -10.04 -0.56
CA LYS A 90 14.54 -9.95 0.68
C LYS A 90 13.74 -10.06 1.98
N ALA A 91 12.40 -10.11 1.96
CA ALA A 91 11.60 -10.50 3.11
C ALA A 91 11.72 -12.03 3.32
N SER A 92 12.93 -12.45 3.70
CA SER A 92 13.27 -13.85 3.91
C SER A 92 13.40 -14.12 5.41
N TRP A 93 12.74 -15.18 5.89
CA TRP A 93 12.99 -15.73 7.23
C TRP A 93 14.48 -16.00 7.48
N ARG A 94 15.26 -16.24 6.41
CA ARG A 94 16.72 -16.39 6.47
C ARG A 94 17.43 -15.09 6.88
N LEU A 95 16.94 -13.94 6.42
CA LEU A 95 17.48 -12.63 6.80
C LEU A 95 17.07 -12.23 8.21
N VAL A 96 15.84 -12.56 8.62
CA VAL A 96 15.38 -12.41 10.01
C VAL A 96 16.28 -13.22 10.95
N ALA A 97 16.51 -14.51 10.64
CA ALA A 97 17.37 -15.37 11.43
C ALA A 97 18.82 -14.88 11.54
N LYS A 98 19.38 -14.33 10.44
CA LYS A 98 20.71 -13.73 10.45
C LYS A 98 20.79 -12.48 11.32
N ALA A 99 19.75 -11.64 11.32
CA ALA A 99 19.76 -10.37 12.04
C ALA A 99 19.47 -10.51 13.53
N THR A 100 18.58 -11.42 13.92
CA THR A 100 18.11 -11.55 15.31
C THR A 100 18.66 -12.78 16.03
N GLY A 101 19.31 -13.69 15.29
CA GLY A 101 19.70 -15.01 15.82
C GLY A 101 18.51 -15.95 16.06
N TRP A 102 17.28 -15.51 15.77
CA TRP A 102 16.08 -16.31 15.97
C TRP A 102 16.00 -17.43 14.92
N GLN A 103 15.79 -18.68 15.34
CA GLN A 103 15.59 -19.80 14.43
C GLN A 103 14.18 -20.38 14.58
N PRO A 104 13.52 -20.77 13.47
CA PRO A 104 12.29 -21.53 13.55
C PRO A 104 12.59 -22.84 14.28
N ARG A 105 11.75 -23.18 15.27
CA ARG A 105 11.79 -24.49 15.93
C ARG A 105 10.52 -25.24 15.62
N THR A 106 10.65 -26.53 15.34
CA THR A 106 9.49 -27.43 15.23
C THR A 106 8.91 -27.60 16.62
N VAL A 107 7.63 -27.28 16.78
CA VAL A 107 6.90 -27.56 18.02
C VAL A 107 6.15 -28.87 17.81
N PRO A 108 6.27 -29.87 18.70
CA PRO A 108 5.46 -31.08 18.59
C PRO A 108 3.99 -30.69 18.70
N GLN A 109 3.22 -31.01 17.66
CA GLN A 109 1.77 -30.89 17.68
C GLN A 109 1.24 -31.86 18.74
N ARG A 110 0.50 -31.35 19.72
CA ARG A 110 -0.17 -32.22 20.69
C ARG A 110 -1.29 -32.96 19.95
N ASP A 111 -1.44 -34.24 20.26
CA ASP A 111 -2.55 -35.05 19.75
C ASP A 111 -3.87 -34.31 20.00
N GLU A 112 -4.73 -34.25 18.98
CA GLU A 112 -6.05 -33.64 19.09
C GLU A 112 -6.80 -34.28 20.25
N VAL A 113 -7.41 -33.44 21.10
CA VAL A 113 -8.18 -33.91 22.25
C VAL A 113 -9.31 -34.80 21.71
N GLU A 114 -9.33 -36.08 22.12
CA GLU A 114 -10.40 -37.01 21.77
C GLU A 114 -11.76 -36.39 22.13
N ALA A 115 -12.67 -36.42 21.15
CA ALA A 115 -14.01 -35.84 21.22
C ALA A 115 -14.96 -36.59 22.15
#